data_AF-A0A1Y2T2S5-F1
#
_entry.id   AF-A0A1Y2T2S5-F1
#
_cell.length_a   1.000
_cell.length_b   1.000
_cell.length_c   1.000
_cell.angle_alpha   90.00
_cell.angle_beta   90.00
_cell.angle_gamma   90.00
#
_symmetry.space_group_name_H-M   'P 1'
#
loop_
_entity.id
_entity.type
_entity.pdbx_description
1 polymer ?
#
loop_
_entity_poly.entity_id
_entity_poly.type
_entity_poly.pdbx_seq_one_letter_code
_entity_poly.pdbx_strand_id
1 'polypeptide(L)'
;MNLNERLTEDMKAALKAGPAGKLRLETIRFLRAAIKNAEIEKHAPLSDDEILGIITKQVKQLRESLADFQRSNRQDLVEKTEAEIAILSEYLPKQLSA
;
A
#
# COMPACT_ATOMS: atom_id res chain seq x y z
N MET A 1 -16.18 10.13 2.47
CA MET A 1 -15.60 8.86 2.04
C MET A 1 -14.60 8.42 3.08
N ASN A 2 -14.74 7.21 3.62
CA ASN A 2 -13.77 6.63 4.55
C ASN A 2 -12.60 5.98 3.79
N LEU A 3 -11.56 5.54 4.49
CA LEU A 3 -10.34 5.06 3.85
C LEU A 3 -10.55 3.75 3.08
N ASN A 4 -11.42 2.85 3.57
CA ASN A 4 -11.76 1.60 2.90
C ASN A 4 -12.49 1.85 1.56
N GLU A 5 -13.45 2.78 1.56
CA GLU A 5 -14.13 3.25 0.36
C GLU A 5 -13.11 3.81 -0.64
N ARG A 6 -12.20 4.70 -0.20
CA ARG A 6 -11.17 5.30 -1.06
C ARG A 6 -10.31 4.24 -1.75
N LEU A 7 -9.80 3.28 -0.98
CA LEU A 7 -9.05 2.15 -1.51
C LEU A 7 -9.86 1.32 -2.51
N THR A 8 -11.18 1.24 -2.35
CA THR A 8 -12.05 0.49 -3.27
C THR A 8 -12.18 1.21 -4.60
N GLU A 9 -12.38 2.52 -4.58
CA GLU A 9 -12.50 3.33 -5.79
C GLU A 9 -11.18 3.41 -6.55
N ASP A 10 -10.06 3.65 -5.85
CA ASP A 10 -8.74 3.72 -6.47
C ASP A 10 -8.33 2.38 -7.08
N MET A 11 -8.69 1.25 -6.46
CA MET A 11 -8.51 -0.08 -7.05
C MET A 11 -9.28 -0.22 -8.38
N LYS A 12 -10.55 0.23 -8.41
CA LYS A 12 -11.38 0.19 -9.62
C LYS A 12 -10.82 1.13 -10.70
N ALA A 13 -10.34 2.31 -10.33
CA ALA A 13 -9.71 3.27 -11.23
C ALA A 13 -8.42 2.68 -11.83
N ALA A 14 -7.55 2.08 -11.00
CA ALA A 14 -6.33 1.42 -11.44
C ALA A 14 -6.61 0.24 -12.39
N LEU A 15 -7.67 -0.55 -12.12
CA LEU A 15 -8.11 -1.61 -13.02
C LEU A 15 -8.53 -1.06 -14.39
N LYS A 16 -9.30 0.03 -14.43
CA LYS A 16 -9.73 0.68 -15.68
C LYS A 16 -8.58 1.28 -16.47
N ALA A 17 -7.53 1.74 -15.79
CA ALA A 17 -6.33 2.29 -16.43
C ALA A 17 -5.48 1.22 -17.15
N GLY A 18 -5.81 -0.06 -17.01
CA GLY A 18 -5.15 -1.15 -17.74
C GLY A 18 -3.65 -1.23 -17.42
N PRO A 19 -2.77 -1.39 -18.43
CA PRO A 19 -1.32 -1.51 -18.21
C PRO A 19 -0.72 -0.35 -17.40
N ALA A 20 -1.21 0.89 -17.57
CA ALA A 20 -0.72 2.06 -16.85
C ALA A 20 -1.07 2.05 -15.36
N GLY A 21 -2.14 1.34 -14.96
CA GLY A 21 -2.56 1.20 -13.57
C GLY A 21 -2.07 -0.06 -12.87
N LYS A 22 -1.31 -0.93 -13.57
CA LYS A 22 -0.99 -2.28 -13.10
C LYS A 22 -0.31 -2.28 -11.72
N LEU A 23 0.73 -1.46 -11.54
CA LEU A 23 1.46 -1.41 -10.27
C LEU A 23 0.54 -0.96 -9.12
N ARG A 24 -0.17 0.16 -9.31
CA ARG A 24 -1.14 0.67 -8.32
C ARG A 24 -2.21 -0.36 -7.98
N LEU A 25 -2.73 -1.08 -8.98
CA LEU A 25 -3.72 -2.13 -8.78
C LEU A 25 -3.16 -3.26 -7.90
N GLU A 26 -1.94 -3.73 -8.17
CA GLU A 26 -1.27 -4.78 -7.40
C GLU A 26 -1.00 -4.31 -5.96
N THR A 27 -0.45 -3.11 -5.77
CA THR A 27 -0.18 -2.52 -4.46
C THR A 27 -1.46 -2.39 -3.63
N ILE A 28 -2.53 -1.83 -4.20
CA ILE A 28 -3.80 -1.65 -3.48
C ILE A 28 -4.44 -3.00 -3.16
N ARG A 29 -4.39 -3.99 -4.06
CA ARG A 29 -4.92 -5.33 -3.78
C ARG A 29 -4.18 -6.01 -2.62
N PHE A 30 -2.86 -5.88 -2.59
CA PHE A 30 -2.06 -6.42 -1.49
C PHE A 30 -2.39 -5.75 -0.15
N LEU A 31 -2.49 -4.42 -0.11
CA LEU A 31 -2.93 -3.69 1.07
C LEU A 31 -4.34 -4.13 1.52
N ARG A 32 -5.30 -4.23 0.60
CA ARG A 32 -6.67 -4.67 0.92
C ARG A 32 -6.71 -6.10 1.46
N ALA A 33 -5.85 -6.98 0.98
CA ALA A 33 -5.73 -8.34 1.53
C ALA A 33 -5.22 -8.29 2.98
N ALA A 34 -4.22 -7.46 3.28
CA ALA A 34 -3.72 -7.26 4.64
C ALA A 34 -4.80 -6.68 5.58
N ILE A 35 -5.56 -5.68 5.12
CA ILE A 35 -6.73 -5.14 5.83
C ILE A 35 -7.74 -6.25 6.09
N LYS A 36 -8.07 -7.05 5.08
CA LYS A 36 -9.05 -8.12 5.22
C LYS A 36 -8.63 -9.19 6.23
N ASN A 37 -7.35 -9.56 6.22
CA ASN A 37 -6.80 -10.50 7.20
C ASN A 37 -6.90 -9.96 8.62
N ALA A 38 -6.60 -8.66 8.82
CA ALA A 38 -6.73 -8.02 10.13
C ALA A 38 -8.19 -7.89 10.59
N GLU A 39 -9.15 -7.65 9.69
CA GLU A 39 -10.59 -7.72 10.03
C GLU A 39 -11.01 -9.12 10.50
N ILE A 40 -10.49 -10.16 9.84
CA ILE A 40 -10.76 -11.56 10.20
C ILE A 40 -10.18 -11.85 11.59
N GLU A 41 -8.94 -11.46 11.85
CA GLU A 41 -8.28 -11.63 13.15
C GLU A 41 -9.00 -10.87 14.27
N LYS A 42 -9.46 -9.65 13.99
CA LYS A 42 -10.23 -8.84 14.95
C LYS A 42 -11.67 -9.32 15.13
N HIS A 43 -12.20 -10.13 14.20
CA HIS A 43 -13.62 -10.46 14.09
C HIS A 43 -14.54 -9.23 13.96
N ALA A 44 -14.05 -8.14 13.38
CA ALA A 44 -14.81 -6.91 13.17
C ALA A 44 -14.20 -6.05 12.05
N PRO A 45 -14.96 -5.13 11.43
CA PRO A 45 -14.40 -4.13 10.54
C PRO A 45 -13.32 -3.28 11.22
N LEU A 46 -12.34 -2.84 10.45
CA LEU A 46 -11.34 -1.89 10.91
C LEU A 46 -11.84 -0.46 10.80
N SER A 47 -11.45 0.37 11.76
CA SER A 47 -11.56 1.83 11.66
C SER A 47 -10.50 2.38 10.70
N ASP A 48 -10.67 3.64 10.28
CA ASP A 48 -9.70 4.32 9.44
C ASP A 48 -8.31 4.39 10.11
N ASP A 49 -8.25 4.60 11.43
CA ASP A 49 -6.99 4.62 12.19
C ASP A 49 -6.26 3.27 12.19
N GLU A 50 -7.01 2.17 12.30
CA GLU A 50 -6.44 0.82 12.22
C GLU A 50 -5.91 0.52 10.81
N ILE A 51 -6.64 0.96 9.77
CA ILE A 51 -6.18 0.86 8.38
C ILE A 51 -4.90 1.68 8.18
N LEU A 52 -4.84 2.91 8.70
CA LEU A 52 -3.63 3.74 8.67
C LEU A 52 -2.45 3.06 9.36
N GLY A 53 -2.69 2.35 10.47
CA GLY A 53 -1.67 1.53 11.13
C GLY A 53 -1.11 0.43 10.23
N ILE A 54 -1.98 -0.26 9.47
CA ILE A 54 -1.57 -1.28 8.49
C ILE A 54 -0.75 -0.66 7.37
N ILE A 55 -1.19 0.47 6.80
CA ILE A 55 -0.46 1.16 5.73
C ILE A 55 0.94 1.57 6.21
N THR A 56 1.01 2.17 7.41
CA THR A 56 2.28 2.59 8.01
C THR A 56 3.24 1.41 8.19
N LYS A 57 2.74 0.28 8.70
CA LYS A 57 3.53 -0.95 8.84
C LYS A 57 4.05 -1.45 7.48
N GLN A 58 3.20 -1.45 6.45
CA GLN A 58 3.55 -1.94 5.12
C GLN A 58 4.58 -1.04 4.43
N VAL A 59 4.45 0.28 4.55
CA VAL A 59 5.46 1.25 4.07
C VAL A 59 6.80 1.03 4.76
N LYS A 60 6.81 0.78 6.08
CA LYS A 60 8.05 0.47 6.81
C LYS A 60 8.73 -0.80 6.26
N GLN A 61 7.97 -1.88 6.05
CA GLN A 61 8.50 -3.13 5.49
C GLN A 61 9.07 -2.96 4.07
N LEU A 62 8.42 -2.13 3.25
CA LEU A 62 8.93 -1.79 1.92
C LEU A 62 10.22 -0.97 2.00
N ARG A 63 10.33 0.00 2.93
CA ARG A 63 11.57 0.77 3.16
C ARG A 63 12.73 -0.14 3.60
N GLU A 64 12.46 -1.15 4.44
CA GLU A 64 13.46 -2.15 4.82
C GLU A 64 13.92 -2.98 3.61
N SER A 65 12.96 -3.47 2.81
CA SER A 65 13.24 -4.23 1.58
C SER A 65 13.99 -3.41 0.53
N LEU A 66 13.66 -2.12 0.40
CA LEU A 66 14.35 -1.18 -0.48
C LEU A 66 15.84 -1.10 -0.14
N ALA A 67 16.17 -0.99 1.14
CA ALA A 67 17.56 -0.95 1.60
C ALA A 67 18.31 -2.27 1.31
N ASP A 68 17.63 -3.42 1.34
CA ASP A 68 18.19 -4.72 0.93
C ASP A 68 18.43 -4.80 -0.59
N PHE A 69 17.48 -4.31 -1.39
CA PHE A 69 17.60 -4.29 -2.86
C PHE A 69 18.69 -3.34 -3.34
N GLN A 70 18.83 -2.18 -2.70
CA GLN A 70 19.94 -1.25 -2.96
C GLN A 70 21.29 -1.90 -2.64
N ARG A 71 21.41 -2.59 -1.50
CA ARG A 71 22.64 -3.30 -1.12
C ARG A 71 23.01 -4.44 -2.07
N SER A 72 22.03 -5.06 -2.70
CA SER A 72 22.22 -6.17 -3.65
C SER A 72 22.30 -5.73 -5.12
N ASN A 73 22.35 -4.42 -5.40
CA ASN A 73 22.35 -3.84 -6.74
C ASN A 73 21.19 -4.32 -7.65
N ARG A 74 20.03 -4.62 -7.05
CA ARG A 74 18.81 -5.03 -7.77
C ARG A 74 17.96 -3.82 -8.14
N GLN A 75 18.46 -3.03 -9.09
CA GLN A 75 17.84 -1.76 -9.49
C GLN A 75 16.38 -1.92 -9.96
N ASP A 76 16.06 -3.04 -10.60
CA ASP A 76 14.69 -3.40 -11.02
C ASP A 76 13.72 -3.47 -9.83
N LEU A 77 14.18 -4.00 -8.69
CA LEU A 77 13.38 -4.10 -7.47
C LEU A 77 13.36 -2.77 -6.71
N VAL A 78 14.45 -2.00 -6.73
CA VAL A 78 14.53 -0.67 -6.13
C VAL A 78 13.43 0.24 -6.71
N GLU A 79 13.40 0.38 -8.04
CA GLU A 79 12.43 1.25 -8.73
C GLU A 79 10.99 0.82 -8.47
N LYS A 80 10.74 -0.50 -8.49
CA LYS A 80 9.42 -1.04 -8.17
C LYS A 80 9.01 -0.71 -6.74
N THR A 81 9.87 -0.96 -5.76
CA THR A 81 9.57 -0.76 -4.34
C THR A 81 9.40 0.73 -4.00
N GLU A 82 10.19 1.63 -4.59
CA GLU A 82 9.99 3.08 -4.44
C GLU A 82 8.62 3.53 -4.95
N ALA A 83 8.19 3.02 -6.10
CA ALA A 83 6.88 3.32 -6.64
C ALA A 83 5.73 2.75 -5.77
N GLU A 84 5.88 1.56 -5.20
CA GLU A 84 4.92 0.99 -4.23
C GLU A 84 4.82 1.85 -2.96
N ILE A 85 5.95 2.31 -2.43
CA ILE A 85 5.99 3.22 -1.28
C ILE A 85 5.27 4.52 -1.61
N ALA A 86 5.52 5.11 -2.78
CA ALA A 86 4.86 6.33 -3.21
C ALA A 86 3.33 6.18 -3.27
N ILE A 87 2.85 5.08 -3.88
CA ILE A 87 1.42 4.75 -3.95
C ILE A 87 0.80 4.63 -2.54
N LEU A 88 1.43 3.90 -1.63
CA LEU A 88 0.91 3.73 -0.27
C LEU A 88 0.94 5.03 0.54
N SER A 89 1.95 5.88 0.31
CA SER A 89 2.13 7.14 1.02
C SER A 89 1.04 8.17 0.70
N GLU A 90 0.36 8.05 -0.44
CA GLU A 90 -0.82 8.89 -0.80
C GLU A 90 -2.02 8.69 0.15
N TYR A 91 -2.02 7.61 0.92
CA TYR A 91 -3.06 7.30 1.90
C TYR A 91 -2.65 7.69 3.33
N LEU A 92 -1.39 8.07 3.55
CA LEU A 92 -0.91 8.50 4.84
C LEU A 92 -1.12 10.01 5.04
N PRO A 93 -1.39 10.47 6.28
CA PRO A 93 -1.34 11.88 6.62
C PRO A 93 0.04 12.47 6.31
N LYS A 94 0.09 13.74 5.87
CA LYS A 94 1.34 14.44 5.53
C LYS A 94 2.43 14.39 6.61
N GLN A 95 2.06 14.21 7.88
CA GLN A 95 3.01 14.10 8.99
C GLN A 95 3.69 12.72 9.09
N LEU A 96 3.11 11.68 8.48
CA LEU A 96 3.60 10.30 8.48
C LEU A 96 4.28 9.90 7.16
N SER A 97 4.20 10.75 6.13
CA SER A 97 4.83 10.54 4.83
C SER A 97 6.34 10.83 4.81
N ALA A 98 6.88 11.39 5.89
CA ALA A 98 8.30 11.81 6.01
C ALA A 98 9.26 10.66 6.35
#